data_AF-A0A3D3E4A8-F1
#
_entry.id   AF-A0A3D3E4A8-F1
#
_cell.length_a   1.000
_cell.length_b   1.000
_cell.length_c   1.000
_cell.angle_alpha   90.00
_cell.angle_beta   90.00
_cell.angle_gamma   90.00
#
_symmetry.space_group_name_H-M   'P 1'
#
loop_
_entity.id
_entity.type
_entity.pdbx_description
1 polymer ?
#
loop_
_entity_poly.entity_id
_entity_poly.type
_entity_poly.pdbx_seq_one_letter_code
_entity_poly.pdbx_strand_id
1 'polypeptide(L)' 'FPATRDVEESKLKEAAWTNMEDFQGKGKAFGKALGELITASAEPDFDIKAARKSAGAMFKGCKGCHEDYRSK' A
#
# COMPACT_ATOMS: atom_id res chain seq x y z
N PHE A 1 3.08 7.16 11.31
CA PHE A 1 2.83 5.83 11.90
C PHE A 1 3.03 5.93 13.39
N PRO A 2 2.05 5.53 14.22
CA PRO A 2 2.25 5.47 15.67
C PRO A 2 3.42 4.52 15.99
N ALA A 3 4.13 4.78 17.08
CA ALA A 3 5.24 3.94 17.51
C ALA A 3 4.69 2.57 17.95
N THR A 4 4.80 1.57 17.08
CA THR A 4 4.41 0.18 17.35
C THR A 4 5.61 -0.77 17.40
N ARG A 5 6.83 -0.19 17.52
CA ARG A 5 8.09 -0.95 17.53
C ARG A 5 8.14 -1.96 18.68
N ASP A 6 7.68 -1.53 19.84
CA ASP A 6 7.73 -2.33 21.07
C ASP A 6 6.39 -3.02 21.37
N VAL A 7 5.46 -3.05 20.41
CA VAL A 7 4.15 -3.71 20.56
C VAL A 7 4.30 -5.16 20.13
N GLU A 8 4.11 -6.10 21.06
CA GLU A 8 4.32 -7.54 20.84
C GLU A 8 3.43 -8.10 19.72
N GLU A 9 2.19 -7.64 19.61
CA GLU A 9 1.25 -8.08 18.58
C GLU A 9 1.50 -7.41 17.21
N SER A 10 2.44 -6.48 17.12
CA SER A 10 2.76 -5.78 15.88
C SER A 10 3.33 -6.73 14.85
N LYS A 11 2.70 -6.76 13.67
CA LYS A 11 3.25 -7.44 12.49
C LYS A 11 4.23 -6.58 11.70
N LEU A 12 4.58 -5.38 12.19
CA LEU A 12 5.55 -4.52 11.53
C LEU A 12 6.97 -5.01 11.82
N LYS A 13 7.74 -5.34 10.78
CA LYS A 13 9.15 -5.75 10.92
C LYS A 13 10.03 -4.58 11.35
N GLU A 14 11.14 -4.88 12.03
CA GLU A 14 12.19 -3.91 12.38
C GLU A 14 12.72 -3.11 11.17
N ALA A 15 12.75 -3.73 9.99
CA ALA A 15 13.16 -3.08 8.75
C ALA A 15 12.37 -1.80 8.42
N ALA A 16 11.10 -1.71 8.83
CA ALA A 16 10.30 -0.51 8.61
C ALA A 16 10.78 0.67 9.47
N TRP A 17 11.33 0.39 10.66
CA TRP A 17 11.87 1.40 11.57
C TRP A 17 13.25 1.90 11.14
N THR A 18 14.07 1.01 10.56
CA THR A 18 15.40 1.36 10.05
C THR A 18 15.38 1.90 8.61
N ASN A 19 14.28 1.71 7.87
CA ASN A 19 14.07 2.22 6.52
C ASN A 19 12.72 2.96 6.38
N MET A 20 12.50 3.94 7.26
CA MET A 20 11.24 4.67 7.34
C MET A 20 10.92 5.46 6.06
N GLU A 21 11.94 5.94 5.34
CA GLU A 21 11.76 6.65 4.07
C GLU A 21 11.11 5.76 3.01
N ASP A 22 11.66 4.55 2.79
CA ASP A 22 11.09 3.60 1.83
C ASP A 22 9.72 3.09 2.29
N PHE A 23 9.55 2.79 3.58
CA PHE A 23 8.25 2.39 4.13
C PHE A 23 7.16 3.44 3.87
N GLN A 24 7.44 4.72 4.14
CA GLN A 24 6.53 5.82 3.85
C GLN A 24 6.36 6.04 2.34
N GLY A 25 7.42 5.85 1.55
CA GLY A 25 7.38 5.88 0.10
C GLY A 25 6.40 4.87 -0.48
N LYS A 26 6.46 3.61 -0.03
CA LYS A 26 5.50 2.56 -0.40
C LYS A 26 4.08 2.91 0.03
N GLY A 27 3.90 3.48 1.22
CA GLY A 27 2.60 3.97 1.70
C GLY A 27 2.00 5.06 0.79
N LYS A 28 2.80 6.05 0.38
CA LYS A 28 2.39 7.09 -0.56
C LYS A 28 2.04 6.52 -1.94
N ALA A 29 2.86 5.59 -2.46
CA ALA A 29 2.61 4.94 -3.74
C ALA A 29 1.31 4.14 -3.72
N PHE A 30 1.04 3.40 -2.64
CA PHE A 30 -0.22 2.69 -2.43
C PHE A 30 -1.40 3.68 -2.40
N GLY A 31 -1.30 4.77 -1.62
CA GLY A 31 -2.36 5.78 -1.53
C GLY A 31 -2.69 6.42 -2.88
N LYS A 32 -1.67 6.70 -3.71
CA LYS A 32 -1.87 7.19 -5.08
C LYS A 32 -2.63 6.18 -5.94
N ALA A 33 -2.23 4.91 -5.92
CA ALA A 33 -2.91 3.86 -6.71
C ALA A 33 -4.35 3.61 -6.25
N LEU A 34 -4.62 3.69 -4.94
CA LEU A 34 -5.96 3.62 -4.39
C LEU A 34 -6.82 4.80 -4.86
N GLY A 35 -6.28 6.03 -4.83
CA GLY A 35 -6.95 7.21 -5.36
C GLY A 35 -7.33 7.07 -6.83
N GLU A 36 -6.40 6.58 -7.66
CA GLU A 36 -6.65 6.31 -9.09
C GLU A 36 -7.77 5.26 -9.29
N LEU A 37 -7.82 4.23 -8.45
CA LEU A 37 -8.89 3.22 -8.51
C LEU A 37 -10.24 3.82 -8.10
N ILE A 38 -10.29 4.65 -7.04
CA ILE A 38 -11.51 5.33 -6.60
C ILE A 38 -12.05 6.21 -7.73
N THR A 39 -11.20 7.04 -8.35
CA THR A 39 -11.60 7.88 -9.48
C THR A 39 -12.13 7.04 -10.64
N ALA A 40 -11.39 6.01 -11.07
CA ALA A 40 -11.83 5.15 -12.16
C ALA A 40 -13.16 4.42 -11.86
N SER A 41 -13.43 4.11 -10.60
CA SER A 41 -14.66 3.44 -10.16
C SER A 41 -15.86 4.38 -10.05
N ALA A 42 -15.62 5.70 -10.01
CA ALA A 42 -16.64 6.73 -9.90
C ALA A 42 -17.07 7.31 -11.27
N GLU A 43 -16.38 6.96 -12.36
CA GLU A 43 -16.72 7.41 -13.71
C GLU A 43 -18.12 6.90 -14.14
N PRO A 44 -18.99 7.75 -14.69
CA PRO A 44 -20.34 7.36 -15.14
C PRO A 44 -20.33 6.21 -16.17
N ASP A 45 -19.32 6.18 -17.03
CA ASP A 45 -19.12 5.16 -18.07
C ASP A 45 -18.07 4.12 -17.65
N PHE A 46 -18.18 3.62 -16.40
CA PHE A 46 -17.21 2.72 -15.77
C PHE A 46 -16.48 1.77 -16.74
N ASP A 47 -15.18 1.99 -16.91
CA ASP A 47 -14.31 1.10 -17.69
C ASP A 47 -13.62 0.07 -16.77
N ILE A 48 -14.13 -1.16 -16.80
CA ILE A 48 -13.58 -2.28 -16.04
C ILE A 48 -12.11 -2.58 -16.39
N LYS A 49 -11.65 -2.32 -17.62
CA LYS A 49 -10.25 -2.54 -18.01
C LYS A 49 -9.34 -1.51 -17.36
N ALA A 50 -9.74 -0.24 -17.38
CA ALA A 50 -9.04 0.83 -16.67
C ALA A 50 -8.99 0.56 -15.16
N ALA A 51 -10.13 0.23 -14.56
CA ALA A 51 -10.22 -0.09 -13.13
C ALA A 51 -9.33 -1.29 -12.74
N ARG A 52 -9.28 -2.35 -13.55
CA ARG A 52 -8.38 -3.51 -13.31
C ARG A 52 -6.91 -3.12 -13.33
N LYS A 53 -6.50 -2.20 -14.20
CA LYS A 53 -5.11 -1.70 -14.26
C LYS A 53 -4.75 -0.98 -12.97
N SER A 54 -5.61 -0.05 -12.50
CA SER A 54 -5.41 0.69 -11.24
C SER A 54 -5.42 -0.24 -10.03
N ALA A 55 -6.35 -1.20 -9.98
CA ALA A 55 -6.38 -2.23 -8.95
C ALA A 55 -5.10 -3.08 -8.94
N GLY A 56 -4.57 -3.45 -10.10
CA GLY A 56 -3.31 -4.16 -10.22
C GLY A 56 -2.12 -3.39 -9.64
N ALA A 57 -2.07 -2.07 -9.83
CA ALA A 57 -1.05 -1.22 -9.20
C ALA A 57 -1.19 -1.20 -7.67
N MET A 58 -2.42 -1.09 -7.17
CA MET A 58 -2.71 -1.16 -5.73
C MET A 58 -2.26 -2.49 -5.12
N PHE A 59 -2.60 -3.64 -5.74
CA PHE A 59 -2.22 -4.96 -5.24
C PHE A 59 -0.70 -5.18 -5.24
N LYS A 60 0.02 -4.64 -6.23
CA LYS A 60 1.48 -4.64 -6.21
C LYS A 60 2.03 -3.84 -5.02
N GLY A 61 1.40 -2.72 -4.68
CA GLY A 61 1.69 -1.95 -3.47
C GLY A 61 1.50 -2.77 -2.19
N CYS A 62 0.37 -3.48 -2.06
CA CYS A 62 0.12 -4.39 -0.93
C CYS A 62 1.23 -5.43 -0.81
N LYS A 63 1.53 -6.13 -1.91
CA LYS A 63 2.53 -7.19 -1.96
C LYS A 63 3.91 -6.67 -1.57
N GLY A 64 4.39 -5.62 -2.24
CA GLY A 64 5.74 -5.09 -2.00
C GLY A 64 5.93 -4.58 -0.58
N CYS A 65 4.94 -3.88 -0.01
CA CYS A 65 5.03 -3.43 1.38
C CYS A 65 5.01 -4.61 2.36
N HIS A 66 4.16 -5.62 2.14
CA HIS A 66 4.09 -6.77 3.04
C HIS A 66 5.32 -7.68 2.95
N GLU A 67 5.90 -7.86 1.77
CA GLU A 67 7.13 -8.62 1.58
C GLU A 67 8.29 -8.01 2.38
N ASP A 68 8.44 -6.69 2.33
CA ASP A 68 9.55 -6.00 2.98
C ASP A 68 9.29 -5.74 4.47
N TYR A 69 8.06 -5.40 4.84
CA TYR A 69 7.76 -4.77 6.14
C TYR A 69 6.71 -5.47 7.01
N ARG A 70 6.02 -6.52 6.55
CA ARG A 70 5.06 -7.29 7.36
C ARG A 70 5.58 -8.68 7.70
N SER A 71 5.61 -9.05 8.98
CA SER A 71 5.89 -10.43 9.40
C SER A 71 4.74 -11.36 9.01
N LYS A 72 5.03 -12.67 8.89
CA LYS A 72 4.03 -13.66 8.45
C LYS A 72 2.89 -13.79 9.47
#